data_AF-A0A1V5WUD2-F1
#
_entry.id   AF-A0A1V5WUD2-F1
#
_cell.length_a   1.000
_cell.length_b   1.000
_cell.length_c   1.000
_cell.angle_alpha   90.00
_cell.angle_beta   90.00
_cell.angle_gamma   90.00
#
_symmetry.space_group_name_H-M   'P 1'
#
loop_
_entity.id
_entity.type
_entity.pdbx_description
1 polymer ?
#
loop_
_entity_poly.entity_id
_entity_poly.type
_entity_poly.pdbx_seq_one_letter_code
_entity_poly.pdbx_strand_id
1 'polypeptide(L)' 'MSYTQLRHNWHRARKEHTCDWCGETIHKGNLYDRVVGVYDGELQNDCFHPECRLACEEYFRNNPHEDSFEPYEQERPKYE' A
#
# COMPACT_ATOMS: atom_id res chain seq x y z
N MET A 1 -19.42 2.59 0.18
CA MET A 1 -18.11 2.51 0.84
C MET A 1 -17.42 3.85 0.61
N SER A 2 -16.84 4.45 1.64
CA SER A 2 -16.20 5.77 1.56
C SER A 2 -14.76 5.67 2.06
N TYR A 3 -13.82 6.13 1.24
CA TYR A 3 -12.42 6.22 1.59
C TYR A 3 -11.99 7.68 1.73
N THR A 4 -11.34 8.01 2.84
CA THR A 4 -10.70 9.32 3.04
C THR A 4 -9.22 9.12 3.35
N GLN A 5 -8.36 9.56 2.44
CA GLN A 5 -6.92 9.58 2.70
C GLN A 5 -6.58 10.70 3.69
N LEU A 6 -5.98 10.35 4.82
CA LEU A 6 -5.55 11.31 5.84
C LEU A 6 -4.10 11.73 5.63
N ARG A 7 -3.23 10.78 5.30
CA ARG A 7 -1.78 11.02 5.20
C ARG A 7 -1.15 10.05 4.20
N HIS A 8 -0.21 10.55 3.41
CA HIS A 8 0.61 9.75 2.50
C HIS A 8 2.03 10.31 2.55
N ASN A 9 3.02 9.46 2.87
CA ASN A 9 4.42 9.87 2.98
C ASN A 9 5.40 8.71 2.74
N TRP A 10 6.48 9.05 2.06
CA TRP A 10 7.66 8.19 1.90
C TRP A 10 8.51 8.15 3.16
N HIS A 11 8.90 6.94 3.56
CA HIS A 11 9.68 6.69 4.76
C HIS A 11 10.81 5.71 4.49
N ARG A 12 11.88 5.82 5.28
CA ARG A 12 12.93 4.80 5.34
C ARG A 12 12.66 3.89 6.52
N ALA A 13 12.56 2.58 6.26
CA ALA A 13 12.20 1.58 7.24
C ALA A 13 13.21 1.56 8.40
N ARG A 14 12.74 1.89 9.62
CA ARG A 14 13.58 1.82 10.85
C ARG A 14 13.60 0.44 11.48
N LYS A 15 12.62 -0.39 11.13
CA LYS A 15 12.46 -1.81 11.44
C LYS A 15 11.83 -2.50 10.23
N GLU A 16 11.72 -3.82 10.26
CA GLU A 16 11.01 -4.54 9.21
C GLU A 16 9.51 -4.24 9.25
N HIS A 17 8.91 -4.17 8.07
CA HIS A 17 7.47 -4.01 7.87
C HIS A 17 7.00 -5.07 6.88
N THR A 18 5.71 -5.39 6.91
CA THR A 18 5.07 -6.22 5.88
C THR A 18 4.39 -5.27 4.90
N CYS A 19 4.54 -5.54 3.61
CA CYS A 19 3.82 -4.80 2.58
C CYS A 19 2.37 -5.27 2.51
N ASP A 20 1.41 -4.37 2.65
CA ASP A 20 -0.02 -4.71 2.66
C ASP A 20 -0.53 -5.14 1.28
N TRP A 21 0.17 -4.77 0.21
CA TRP A 21 -0.18 -5.22 -1.16
C TRP A 21 0.25 -6.66 -1.44
N CYS A 22 1.53 -6.97 -1.22
CA CYS A 22 2.12 -8.24 -1.65
C CYS A 22 2.52 -9.22 -0.56
N GLY A 23 2.45 -8.81 0.71
CA GLY A 23 2.83 -9.65 1.85
C GLY A 23 4.33 -9.84 2.04
N GLU A 24 5.17 -9.36 1.12
CA GLU A 24 6.62 -9.45 1.29
C GLU A 24 7.14 -8.48 2.36
N THR A 25 8.28 -8.86 2.96
CA THR A 25 8.96 -8.03 3.95
C THR A 25 9.64 -6.82 3.30
N ILE A 26 9.35 -5.65 3.84
CA ILE A 26 10.11 -4.42 3.65
C ILE A 26 11.22 -4.40 4.70
N HIS A 27 12.45 -4.69 4.27
CA HIS A 27 13.60 -4.72 5.19
C HIS A 27 13.97 -3.34 5.72
N LYS A 28 14.57 -3.33 6.92
CA LYS A 28 15.13 -2.13 7.54
C LYS A 28 16.13 -1.46 6.59
N GLY A 29 16.02 -0.14 6.45
CA GLY A 29 16.85 0.69 5.59
C GLY A 29 16.28 0.92 4.18
N ASN A 30 15.30 0.11 3.76
CA ASN A 30 14.63 0.30 2.48
C ASN A 30 13.63 1.45 2.53
N LEU A 31 13.40 2.06 1.37
CA LEU A 31 12.34 3.02 1.18
C LEU A 31 11.00 2.28 1.10
N TYR A 32 9.97 2.84 1.74
CA TYR A 32 8.60 2.35 1.64
C TYR A 32 7.65 3.53 1.68
N ASP A 33 6.48 3.33 1.08
CA ASP A 33 5.39 4.29 1.19
C ASP A 33 4.47 3.92 2.35
N ARG A 34 3.95 4.94 3.03
CA ARG A 34 2.97 4.76 4.11
C ARG A 34 1.75 5.62 3.85
N VAL A 35 0.61 4.95 3.72
CA VAL A 35 -0.70 5.57 3.56
C VAL A 35 -1.49 5.36 4.85
N VAL A 36 -2.14 6.42 5.31
CA VAL A 36 -3.09 6.37 6.42
C VAL A 36 -4.39 6.96 5.90
N GLY A 37 -5.46 6.21 6.04
CA GLY A 37 -6.78 6.61 5.58
C GLY A 37 -7.87 6.08 6.50
N VAL A 38 -9.10 6.48 6.21
CA VAL A 38 -10.30 5.93 6.85
C VAL A 38 -11.13 5.26 5.77
N TYR A 39 -11.38 3.96 5.92
CA TYR A 39 -12.24 3.18 5.05
C TYR A 39 -13.47 2.75 5.85
N ASP A 40 -14.65 3.23 5.45
CA ASP A 40 -15.92 2.94 6.13
C ASP A 40 -15.92 3.17 7.66
N GLY A 41 -15.19 4.20 8.09
CA GLY A 41 -15.07 4.58 9.50
C GLY A 41 -13.94 3.88 10.25
N GLU A 42 -13.25 2.92 9.61
CA GLU A 42 -12.10 2.22 10.18
C GLU A 42 -10.79 2.86 9.72
N LEU A 43 -9.87 3.05 10.67
CA LEU A 43 -8.55 3.61 10.38
C LEU A 43 -7.65 2.56 9.75
N GLN A 44 -7.22 2.83 8.52
CA GLN A 44 -6.23 2.05 7.78
C GLN A 44 -4.84 2.67 7.90
N ASN A 45 -3.82 1.82 7.92
CA ASN A 45 -2.43 2.23 8.07
C ASN A 45 -1.52 1.29 7.29
N ASP A 46 -1.48 1.51 5.99
CA ASP A 46 -0.89 0.61 5.01
C ASP A 46 0.56 1.00 4.72
N CYS A 47 1.39 -0.01 4.50
CA CYS A 47 2.79 0.06 4.13
C CYS A 47 2.96 -0.61 2.77
N PHE A 48 3.60 0.07 1.83
CA PHE A 48 3.83 -0.44 0.49
C PHE A 48 5.31 -0.36 0.10
N HIS A 49 5.80 -1.35 -0.64
CA HIS A 49 7.00 -1.13 -1.46
C HIS A 49 6.70 -0.03 -2.49
N PRO A 50 7.72 0.75 -2.93
CA PRO A 50 7.52 1.78 -3.95
C PRO A 50 6.82 1.27 -5.22
N GLU A 51 7.21 0.10 -5.70
CA GLU A 51 6.61 -0.57 -6.86
C GLU A 51 5.18 -1.06 -6.60
N CYS A 52 4.91 -1.61 -5.41
CA CYS A 52 3.58 -2.06 -5.04
C CYS A 52 2.60 -0.88 -4.93
N ARG A 53 3.09 0.28 -4.48
CA ARG A 53 2.29 1.50 -4.42
C ARG A 53 1.82 1.92 -5.81
N LEU A 54 2.71 1.89 -6.79
CA LEU A 54 2.39 2.21 -8.19
C LEU A 54 1.38 1.22 -8.76
N ALA A 55 1.58 -0.08 -8.53
CA ALA A 55 0.62 -1.11 -8.96
C ALA A 55 -0.76 -0.94 -8.30
N CYS A 56 -0.80 -0.59 -7.01
CA CYS A 56 -2.05 -0.28 -6.32
C CYS A 56 -2.77 0.93 -6.94
N GLU A 57 -2.03 1.99 -7.26
CA GLU A 57 -2.54 3.16 -7.98
C GLU A 57 -3.10 2.82 -9.36
N GLU A 58 -2.40 1.97 -10.11
CA GLU A 58 -2.83 1.49 -11.43
C GLU A 58 -4.04 0.55 -11.34
N TYR A 59 -4.09 -0.31 -10.32
CA TYR A 59 -5.22 -1.20 -10.07
C TYR A 59 -6.52 -0.41 -9.88
N PHE A 60 -6.53 0.58 -9.01
CA PHE A 60 -7.72 1.42 -8.78
C PHE A 60 -8.07 2.30 -9.99
N ARG A 61 -7.06 2.75 -10.75
CA ARG A 61 -7.29 3.48 -12.00
C ARG A 61 -7.98 2.61 -13.06
N ASN A 62 -7.59 1.33 -13.14
CA ASN A 62 -8.13 0.38 -14.11
C ASN A 62 -9.46 -0.24 -13.66
N ASN A 63 -9.73 -0.27 -12.35
CA ASN A 63 -10.94 -0.82 -11.75
C ASN A 63 -11.67 0.27 -10.95
N PRO A 64 -12.33 1.25 -11.60
CA PRO A 64 -12.96 2.38 -10.91
C PRO A 64 -14.18 2.00 -10.05
N HIS A 65 -14.65 0.75 -10.15
CA HIS A 65 -15.70 0.19 -9.30
C HIS A 65 -15.17 -0.52 -8.06
N GLU A 66 -13.87 -0.81 -8.00
CA GLU A 66 -13.19 -1.37 -6.84
C GLU A 66 -12.68 -0.22 -5.97
N ASP A 67 -12.95 -0.30 -4.67
CA ASP A 67 -12.56 0.68 -3.67
C ASP A 67 -11.75 0.08 -2.52
N SER A 68 -11.49 -1.23 -2.58
CA SER A 68 -10.66 -1.97 -1.65
C SER A 68 -9.81 -3.01 -2.39
N PHE A 69 -8.82 -3.56 -1.68
CA PHE A 69 -8.05 -4.72 -2.09
C PHE A 69 -7.89 -5.64 -0.87
N GLU A 70 -7.79 -6.95 -1.07
CA GLU A 70 -7.49 -7.87 0.02
C GLU A 70 -5.99 -7.81 0.35
N PRO A 71 -5.60 -7.62 1.63
CA PRO A 71 -4.20 -7.57 2.01
C PRO A 71 -3.45 -8.83 1.58
N TYR A 72 -2.24 -8.62 1.05
CA TYR A 72 -1.29 -9.66 0.64
C TYR A 72 -1.72 -10.53 -0.55
N GLU A 73 -2.80 -10.18 -1.24
CA GLU A 73 -3.31 -10.97 -2.36
C GLU A 73 -2.49 -10.76 -3.65
N GLN A 74 -1.84 -9.61 -3.78
CA GLN A 74 -1.27 -9.17 -5.05
C GLN A 74 0.21 -9.54 -5.18
N GLU A 75 0.68 -9.81 -6.40
CA GLU A 75 2.10 -10.06 -6.60
C GLU A 75 2.92 -8.76 -6.58
N ARG A 76 4.13 -8.81 -6.03
CA ARG A 76 5.07 -7.69 -6.10
C ARG A 76 5.53 -7.49 -7.55
N PRO A 77 5.31 -6.31 -8.15
CA PRO A 77 5.77 -6.05 -9.51
C PRO A 77 7.30 -6.12 -9.59
N LYS A 78 7.81 -6.83 -10.59
CA LYS A 78 9.24 -6.83 -10.92
C LYS A 78 9.44 -5.89 -12.11
N TYR A 79 10.03 -4.73 -11.86
CA TYR A 79 10.49 -3.87 -12.96
C TYR A 79 11.88 -4.37 -13.40
N GLU A 80 11.99 -4.81 -14.66
CA GLU A 80 13.25 -5.15 -15.35
C GLU A 80 13.99 -3.89 -15.84
#